data_AF-A0AAV9TEH7-F1
#
_entry.id   AF-A0AAV9TEH7-F1
#
_cell.length_a   1.000
_cell.length_b   1.000
_cell.length_c   1.000
_cell.angle_alpha   90.00
_cell.angle_beta   90.00
_cell.angle_gamma   90.00
#
_symmetry.space_group_name_H-M   'P 1'
#
loop_
_entity.id
_entity.type
_entity.pdbx_description
1 polymer ?
#
loop_
_entity_poly.entity_id
_entity_poly.type
_entity_poly.pdbx_seq_one_letter_code
_entity_poly.pdbx_strand_id
1 'polypeptide(L)'
;MASLSKTLPKQLPPQIATNASSILEDATRLINRTRTAHQRIVESVSPSDASFETVVLPWAHAENELLLESRLLRFYNAASPGADLREASRKAQCLLDDFAAEVALNEDMFKLIDAVLFLDEQVDPESRYFLRKVHKMFIGNGLKLPSERKRQFVAIQERLNYLVAQFLKNAAEAETSEWLTREELDGLPNETLNGMVQGVGLYAQRWYAAMPLHSLVV
;
A
#
# COMPACT_ATOMS: atom_id res chain seq x y z
N MET A 1 3.81 30.26 32.51
CA MET A 1 4.72 29.74 31.47
C MET A 1 4.88 28.24 31.72
N ALA A 2 4.31 27.40 30.85
CA ALA A 2 4.40 25.95 31.01
C ALA A 2 5.81 25.47 30.64
N SER A 3 6.47 24.81 31.58
CA SER A 3 7.77 24.18 31.39
C SER A 3 7.64 23.04 30.37
N LEU A 4 8.18 23.23 29.16
CA LEU A 4 8.38 22.16 28.18
C LEU A 4 9.35 21.14 28.78
N SER A 5 8.83 20.02 29.29
CA SER A 5 9.67 18.91 29.72
C SER A 5 10.41 18.35 28.51
N LYS A 6 11.71 18.65 28.40
CA LYS A 6 12.63 18.03 27.44
C LYS A 6 12.92 16.58 27.83
N THR A 7 11.92 15.72 27.83
CA THR A 7 12.16 14.27 27.82
C THR A 7 12.44 13.87 26.38
N LEU A 8 13.63 13.34 26.09
CA LEU A 8 13.89 12.66 24.83
C LEU A 8 12.75 11.65 24.57
N PRO A 9 12.27 11.50 23.34
CA PRO A 9 11.33 10.44 23.02
C PRO A 9 11.97 9.10 23.42
N LYS A 10 11.24 8.29 24.20
CA LYS A 10 11.69 6.95 24.60
C LYS A 10 11.84 5.99 23.42
N GLN A 11 11.31 6.36 22.27
CA GLN A 11 11.31 5.54 21.08
C GLN A 11 12.66 5.66 20.36
N LEU A 12 13.33 4.52 20.18
CA LEU A 12 14.55 4.43 19.38
C LEU A 12 14.26 4.87 17.95
N PRO A 13 15.22 5.52 17.27
CA PRO A 13 15.07 5.84 15.87
C PRO A 13 14.88 4.55 15.05
N PRO A 14 14.07 4.59 13.99
CA PRO A 14 13.93 3.47 13.09
C PRO A 14 15.30 3.04 12.55
N GLN A 15 15.58 1.75 12.55
CA GLN A 15 16.82 1.24 11.97
C GLN A 15 16.77 1.35 10.45
N ILE A 16 17.79 1.98 9.89
CA ILE A 16 17.93 2.16 8.45
C ILE A 16 18.72 0.95 7.93
N ALA A 17 18.09 0.12 7.10
CA ALA A 17 18.73 -0.94 6.33
C ALA A 17 19.94 -0.38 5.56
N THR A 18 21.06 -1.10 5.62
CA THR A 18 22.33 -0.70 5.01
C THR A 18 22.63 -1.42 3.70
N ASN A 19 21.87 -2.47 3.35
CA ASN A 19 22.05 -3.25 2.12
C ASN A 19 20.72 -3.82 1.58
N ALA A 20 20.74 -4.25 0.32
CA ALA A 20 19.55 -4.72 -0.39
C ALA A 20 19.01 -6.06 0.14
N SER A 21 19.90 -6.98 0.54
CA SER A 21 19.51 -8.29 1.06
C SER A 21 18.74 -8.18 2.37
N SER A 22 19.17 -7.30 3.27
CA SER A 22 18.49 -7.11 4.56
C SER A 22 17.05 -6.64 4.40
N ILE A 23 16.73 -5.84 3.37
CA ILE A 23 15.36 -5.39 3.09
C ILE A 23 14.42 -6.58 2.81
N LEU A 24 14.89 -7.55 2.00
CA LEU A 24 14.09 -8.73 1.65
C LEU A 24 14.01 -9.73 2.80
N GLU A 25 15.09 -9.90 3.55
CA GLU A 25 15.13 -10.72 4.76
C GLU A 25 14.16 -10.17 5.82
N ASP A 26 14.16 -8.85 6.05
CA ASP A 26 13.24 -8.19 6.97
C ASP A 26 11.79 -8.33 6.52
N ALA A 27 11.49 -8.12 5.23
CA ALA A 27 10.14 -8.34 4.70
C ALA A 27 9.66 -9.78 4.96
N THR A 28 10.51 -10.77 4.67
CA THR A 28 10.20 -12.19 4.86
C THR A 28 10.02 -12.53 6.34
N ARG A 29 10.90 -12.02 7.20
CA ARG A 29 10.82 -12.20 8.66
C ARG A 29 9.51 -11.63 9.21
N LEU A 30 9.14 -10.42 8.80
CA LEU A 30 7.91 -9.76 9.22
C LEU A 30 6.67 -10.55 8.80
N ILE A 31 6.59 -10.92 7.52
CA ILE A 31 5.49 -11.73 6.98
C ILE A 31 5.34 -13.03 7.76
N ASN A 32 6.44 -13.76 7.98
CA ASN A 32 6.40 -15.04 8.70
C ASN A 32 5.99 -14.86 10.16
N ARG A 33 6.51 -13.84 10.86
CA ARG A 33 6.13 -13.53 12.24
C ARG A 33 4.63 -13.24 12.36
N THR A 34 4.08 -12.39 11.49
CA THR A 34 2.65 -12.05 11.50
C THR A 34 1.79 -13.24 11.10
N ARG A 35 2.18 -14.00 10.08
CA ARG A 35 1.49 -15.25 9.69
C ARG A 35 1.40 -16.23 10.84
N THR A 36 2.50 -16.46 11.55
CA THR A 36 2.52 -17.34 12.73
C THR A 36 1.62 -16.81 13.85
N ALA A 37 1.58 -15.49 14.08
CA ALA A 37 0.69 -14.91 15.07
C ALA A 37 -0.79 -15.13 14.71
N HIS A 38 -1.18 -14.92 13.46
CA HIS A 38 -2.53 -15.19 12.97
C HIS A 38 -2.91 -16.66 13.08
N GLN A 39 -2.01 -17.56 12.66
CA GLN A 39 -2.22 -18.99 12.75
C GLN A 39 -2.45 -19.44 14.20
N ARG A 40 -1.66 -18.94 15.14
CA ARG A 40 -1.85 -19.25 16.57
C ARG A 40 -3.23 -18.86 17.08
N ILE A 41 -3.75 -17.69 16.70
CA ILE A 41 -5.09 -17.23 17.10
C ILE A 41 -6.15 -18.19 16.55
N VAL A 42 -6.05 -18.55 15.26
CA VAL A 42 -7.00 -19.45 14.60
C VAL A 42 -6.99 -20.85 15.19
N GLU A 43 -5.82 -21.34 15.59
CA GLU A 43 -5.67 -22.68 16.18
C GLU A 43 -6.07 -22.73 17.65
N SER A 44 -5.97 -21.61 18.39
CA SER A 44 -6.18 -21.59 19.84
C SER A 44 -7.58 -21.15 20.29
N VAL A 45 -8.35 -20.49 19.42
CA VAL A 45 -9.65 -19.89 19.79
C VAL A 45 -10.78 -20.52 18.98
N SER A 46 -11.83 -20.97 19.67
CA SER A 46 -13.07 -21.41 19.04
C SER A 46 -14.02 -20.21 18.84
N PRO A 47 -14.95 -20.22 17.85
CA PRO A 47 -15.90 -19.14 17.68
C PRO A 47 -16.78 -18.86 18.91
N SER A 48 -17.07 -19.86 19.74
CA SER A 48 -17.86 -19.67 20.97
C SER A 48 -17.08 -18.99 22.10
N ASP A 49 -15.75 -19.09 22.09
CA ASP A 49 -14.86 -18.50 23.10
C ASP A 49 -14.17 -17.22 22.60
N ALA A 50 -14.53 -16.76 21.40
CA ALA A 50 -13.94 -15.60 20.76
C ALA A 50 -14.34 -14.31 21.49
N SER A 51 -13.36 -13.51 21.89
CA SER A 51 -13.55 -12.18 22.49
C SER A 51 -12.63 -11.15 21.87
N PHE A 52 -12.82 -9.88 22.22
CA PHE A 52 -11.90 -8.83 21.77
C PHE A 52 -10.47 -9.13 22.23
N GLU A 53 -10.30 -9.57 23.47
CA GLU A 53 -9.00 -9.86 24.10
C GLU A 53 -8.31 -11.09 23.50
N THR A 54 -9.06 -12.13 23.12
CA THR A 54 -8.46 -13.38 22.62
C THR A 54 -8.19 -13.37 21.12
N VAL A 55 -8.92 -12.56 20.35
CA VAL A 55 -8.82 -12.54 18.88
C VAL A 55 -8.35 -11.18 18.37
N VAL A 56 -9.10 -10.12 18.66
CA VAL A 56 -8.93 -8.82 18.00
C VAL A 56 -7.67 -8.10 18.47
N LEU A 57 -7.41 -8.12 19.77
CA LEU A 57 -6.25 -7.48 20.38
C LEU A 57 -4.92 -8.11 19.93
N PRO A 58 -4.71 -9.44 20.02
CA PRO A 58 -3.46 -10.06 19.54
C PRO A 58 -3.29 -9.91 18.02
N TRP A 59 -4.39 -9.94 17.25
CA TRP A 59 -4.35 -9.62 15.81
C TRP A 59 -3.89 -8.18 15.58
N ALA A 60 -4.47 -7.21 16.29
CA ALA A 60 -4.08 -5.79 16.18
C ALA A 60 -2.62 -5.56 16.53
N HIS A 61 -2.10 -6.23 17.56
CA HIS A 61 -0.68 -6.15 17.92
C HIS A 61 0.21 -6.73 16.81
N ALA A 62 -0.13 -7.87 16.24
CA ALA A 62 0.63 -8.47 15.14
C ALA A 62 0.67 -7.56 13.90
N GLU A 63 -0.46 -6.96 13.55
CA GLU A 63 -0.58 -6.01 12.43
C GLU A 63 0.17 -4.70 12.71
N ASN A 64 0.10 -4.17 13.93
CA ASN A 64 0.80 -2.94 14.28
C ASN A 64 2.32 -3.09 14.19
N GLU A 65 2.85 -4.23 14.64
CA GLU A 65 4.27 -4.56 14.54
C GLU A 65 4.73 -4.70 13.08
N LEU A 66 3.93 -5.37 12.24
CA LEU A 66 4.17 -5.44 10.80
C LEU A 66 4.20 -4.04 10.17
N LEU A 67 3.22 -3.19 10.48
CA LEU A 67 3.09 -1.85 9.92
C LEU A 67 4.24 -0.93 10.33
N LEU A 68 4.74 -1.04 11.56
CA LEU A 68 5.83 -0.22 12.06
C LEU A 68 7.11 -0.42 11.23
N GLU A 69 7.50 -1.68 11.01
CA GLU A 69 8.74 -2.00 10.31
C GLU A 69 8.59 -1.95 8.78
N SER A 70 7.46 -2.42 8.23
CA SER A 70 7.24 -2.48 6.77
C SER A 70 7.19 -1.10 6.09
N ARG A 71 6.82 -0.04 6.82
CA ARG A 71 6.83 1.34 6.29
C ARG A 71 8.23 1.78 5.85
N LEU A 72 9.26 1.42 6.61
CA LEU A 72 10.65 1.73 6.25
C LEU A 72 11.07 0.96 5.00
N LEU A 73 10.70 -0.32 4.93
CA LEU A 73 11.01 -1.17 3.77
C LEU A 73 10.42 -0.58 2.49
N ARG A 74 9.20 -0.03 2.53
CA ARG A 74 8.55 0.66 1.40
C ARG A 74 9.15 2.03 1.09
N PHE A 75 9.64 2.74 2.10
CA PHE A 75 10.18 4.10 1.95
C PHE A 75 11.43 4.15 1.05
N TYR A 76 12.26 3.12 1.07
CA TYR A 76 13.49 3.06 0.27
C TYR A 76 13.26 3.23 -1.23
N ASN A 77 12.15 2.73 -1.79
CA ASN A 77 11.82 2.87 -3.21
C ASN A 77 11.72 4.35 -3.62
N ALA A 78 11.19 5.21 -2.76
CA ALA A 78 10.98 6.63 -3.04
C ALA A 78 12.21 7.50 -2.73
N ALA A 79 12.97 7.17 -1.69
CA ALA A 79 13.97 8.07 -1.11
C ALA A 79 15.43 7.61 -1.24
N SER A 80 15.69 6.33 -1.55
CA SER A 80 17.06 5.83 -1.56
C SER A 80 17.85 6.34 -2.79
N PRO A 81 19.09 6.81 -2.62
CA PRO A 81 19.97 7.13 -3.74
C PRO A 81 20.45 5.87 -4.49
N GLY A 82 20.54 4.72 -3.81
CA GLY A 82 21.04 3.47 -4.39
C GLY A 82 19.97 2.71 -5.18
N ALA A 83 20.27 2.37 -6.45
CA ALA A 83 19.36 1.64 -7.32
C ALA A 83 19.00 0.24 -6.76
N ASP A 84 19.98 -0.48 -6.21
CA ASP A 84 19.77 -1.82 -5.64
C ASP A 84 18.82 -1.80 -4.43
N LEU A 85 18.90 -0.76 -3.60
CA LEU A 85 18.00 -0.58 -2.45
C LEU A 85 16.57 -0.26 -2.91
N ARG A 86 16.41 0.55 -3.97
CA ARG A 86 15.08 0.83 -4.55
C ARG A 86 14.46 -0.44 -5.13
N GLU A 87 15.25 -1.24 -5.84
CA GLU A 87 14.77 -2.49 -6.43
C GLU A 87 14.40 -3.52 -5.36
N ALA A 88 15.22 -3.69 -4.32
CA ALA A 88 14.88 -4.54 -3.17
C ALA A 88 13.62 -4.06 -2.45
N SER A 89 13.45 -2.74 -2.31
CA SER A 89 12.24 -2.14 -1.74
C SER A 89 10.98 -2.42 -2.55
N ARG A 90 11.05 -2.34 -3.89
CA ARG A 90 9.93 -2.72 -4.78
C ARG A 90 9.55 -4.18 -4.62
N LYS A 91 10.54 -5.08 -4.59
CA LYS A 91 10.30 -6.52 -4.36
C LYS A 91 9.69 -6.79 -2.99
N ALA A 92 10.21 -6.15 -1.94
CA ALA A 92 9.65 -6.24 -0.59
C ALA A 92 8.20 -5.72 -0.55
N GLN A 93 7.90 -4.63 -1.26
CA GLN A 93 6.54 -4.11 -1.37
C GLN A 93 5.61 -5.14 -2.03
N CYS A 94 6.00 -5.77 -3.14
CA CYS A 94 5.20 -6.83 -3.75
C CYS A 94 4.91 -7.98 -2.76
N LEU A 95 5.93 -8.46 -2.04
CA LEU A 95 5.76 -9.53 -1.04
C LEU A 95 4.79 -9.14 0.09
N LEU A 96 4.89 -7.90 0.58
CA LEU A 96 4.01 -7.38 1.63
C LEU A 96 2.58 -7.19 1.15
N ASP A 97 2.39 -6.78 -0.11
CA ASP A 97 1.08 -6.56 -0.70
C ASP A 97 0.39 -7.91 -1.01
N ASP A 98 1.14 -8.91 -1.47
CA ASP A 98 0.66 -10.30 -1.60
C ASP A 98 0.21 -10.86 -0.24
N PHE A 99 1.02 -10.65 0.81
CA PHE A 99 0.66 -11.07 2.17
C PHE A 99 -0.57 -10.32 2.70
N ALA A 100 -0.71 -9.01 2.42
CA ALA A 100 -1.90 -8.27 2.81
C ALA A 100 -3.16 -8.83 2.14
N ALA A 101 -3.08 -9.27 0.88
CA ALA A 101 -4.16 -9.95 0.19
C ALA A 101 -4.50 -11.32 0.82
N GLU A 102 -3.49 -12.09 1.23
CA GLU A 102 -3.66 -13.35 1.99
C GLU A 102 -4.44 -13.10 3.29
N VAL A 103 -4.02 -12.11 4.09
CA VAL A 103 -4.69 -11.75 5.36
C VAL A 103 -6.12 -11.30 5.12
N ALA A 104 -6.34 -10.46 4.11
CA ALA A 104 -7.65 -9.92 3.73
C ALA A 104 -8.68 -10.99 3.33
N LEU A 105 -8.22 -12.16 2.88
CA LEU A 105 -9.03 -13.28 2.40
C LEU A 105 -9.06 -14.47 3.38
N ASN A 106 -8.49 -14.34 4.57
CA ASN A 106 -8.44 -15.41 5.56
C ASN A 106 -9.83 -15.67 6.18
N GLU A 107 -10.51 -16.71 5.71
CA GLU A 107 -11.85 -17.09 6.15
C GLU A 107 -11.92 -17.52 7.61
N ASP A 108 -10.89 -18.18 8.12
CA ASP A 108 -10.90 -18.70 9.50
C ASP A 108 -10.75 -17.57 10.51
N MET A 109 -9.86 -16.61 10.22
CA MET A 109 -9.77 -15.38 11.00
C MET A 109 -11.09 -14.58 10.94
N PHE A 110 -11.73 -14.50 9.77
CA PHE A 110 -13.00 -13.82 9.63
C PHE A 110 -14.11 -14.47 10.46
N LYS A 111 -14.20 -15.81 10.52
CA LYS A 111 -15.18 -16.51 11.38
C LYS A 111 -15.06 -16.10 12.84
N LEU A 112 -13.82 -15.98 13.35
CA LEU A 112 -13.59 -15.52 14.72
C LEU A 112 -14.02 -14.07 14.91
N ILE A 113 -13.63 -13.17 14.00
CA ILE A 113 -13.98 -11.74 14.10
C ILE A 113 -15.50 -11.50 13.97
N ASP A 114 -16.19 -12.24 13.09
CA ASP A 114 -17.67 -12.19 12.96
C ASP A 114 -18.32 -12.71 14.25
N ALA A 115 -17.76 -13.73 14.90
CA ALA A 115 -18.24 -14.24 16.19
C ALA A 115 -18.06 -13.22 17.34
N VAL A 116 -16.89 -12.57 17.46
CA VAL A 116 -16.68 -11.50 18.46
C VAL A 116 -17.70 -10.37 18.29
N LEU A 117 -17.97 -9.96 17.04
CA LEU A 117 -18.96 -8.93 16.77
C LEU A 117 -20.39 -9.37 17.11
N PHE A 118 -20.72 -10.65 16.88
CA PHE A 118 -22.05 -11.20 17.18
C PHE A 118 -22.32 -11.31 18.69
N LEU A 119 -21.30 -11.65 19.48
CA LEU A 119 -21.41 -11.77 20.95
C LEU A 119 -21.61 -10.41 21.65
N ASP A 120 -21.39 -9.29 20.93
CA ASP A 120 -21.60 -7.90 21.39
C ASP A 120 -21.01 -7.61 22.79
N GLU A 121 -19.76 -8.01 22.97
CA GLU A 121 -19.01 -7.79 24.20
C GLU A 121 -18.95 -6.29 24.58
N GLN A 122 -19.03 -6.01 25.88
CA GLN A 122 -18.89 -4.64 26.40
C GLN A 122 -17.42 -4.25 26.49
N VAL A 123 -16.89 -3.71 25.41
CA VAL A 123 -15.57 -3.07 25.33
C VAL A 123 -15.69 -1.55 25.25
N ASP A 124 -14.56 -0.84 25.42
CA ASP A 124 -14.53 0.61 25.29
C ASP A 124 -14.89 1.08 23.85
N PRO A 125 -15.27 2.36 23.67
CA PRO A 125 -15.73 2.86 22.37
C PRO A 125 -14.71 2.73 21.22
N GLU A 126 -13.41 2.85 21.51
CA GLU A 126 -12.35 2.76 20.49
C GLU A 126 -12.16 1.30 20.04
N SER A 127 -12.08 0.37 20.99
CA SER A 127 -12.02 -1.07 20.72
C SER A 127 -13.23 -1.54 19.91
N ARG A 128 -14.43 -1.06 20.26
CA ARG A 128 -15.65 -1.39 19.50
C ARG A 128 -15.62 -0.81 18.08
N TYR A 129 -15.10 0.40 17.91
CA TYR A 129 -14.93 0.99 16.59
C TYR A 129 -13.92 0.21 15.75
N PHE A 130 -12.79 -0.16 16.35
CA PHE A 130 -11.75 -0.95 15.69
C PHE A 130 -12.28 -2.31 15.24
N LEU A 131 -12.97 -3.06 16.11
CA LEU A 131 -13.62 -4.32 15.76
C LEU A 131 -14.54 -4.17 14.53
N ARG A 132 -15.42 -3.15 14.53
CA ARG A 132 -16.30 -2.89 13.37
C ARG A 132 -15.51 -2.54 12.11
N LYS A 133 -14.40 -1.82 12.23
CA LYS A 133 -13.55 -1.45 11.09
C LYS A 133 -12.87 -2.68 10.49
N VAL A 134 -12.32 -3.56 11.33
CA VAL A 134 -11.70 -4.81 10.88
C VAL A 134 -12.73 -5.75 10.27
N HIS A 135 -13.90 -5.91 10.91
CA HIS A 135 -15.00 -6.69 10.35
C HIS A 135 -15.43 -6.17 8.97
N LYS A 136 -15.62 -4.85 8.84
CA LYS A 136 -15.98 -4.21 7.56
C LYS A 136 -14.95 -4.45 6.46
N MET A 137 -13.66 -4.49 6.79
CA MET A 137 -12.61 -4.83 5.82
C MET A 137 -12.85 -6.21 5.20
N PHE A 138 -13.07 -7.24 6.02
CA PHE A 138 -13.37 -8.60 5.54
C PHE A 138 -14.67 -8.70 4.75
N ILE A 139 -15.72 -7.98 5.19
CA ILE A 139 -16.98 -7.89 4.42
C ILE A 139 -16.73 -7.23 3.06
N GLY A 140 -15.91 -6.19 3.01
CA GLY A 140 -15.51 -5.52 1.76
C GLY A 140 -14.77 -6.44 0.79
N ASN A 141 -14.06 -7.45 1.31
CA ASN A 141 -13.40 -8.50 0.51
C ASN A 141 -14.33 -9.66 0.14
N GLY A 142 -15.62 -9.58 0.47
CA GLY A 142 -16.62 -10.54 0.06
C GLY A 142 -16.67 -11.83 0.88
N LEU A 143 -16.05 -11.88 2.08
CA LEU A 143 -16.00 -13.12 2.87
C LEU A 143 -17.36 -13.60 3.44
N LYS A 144 -18.38 -12.73 3.44
CA LYS A 144 -19.76 -13.10 3.81
C LYS A 144 -20.65 -13.43 2.61
N LEU A 145 -20.10 -13.41 1.39
CA LEU A 145 -20.87 -13.69 0.18
C LEU A 145 -21.10 -15.20 0.01
N PRO A 146 -22.31 -15.62 -0.42
CA PRO A 146 -22.55 -16.99 -0.88
C PRO A 146 -21.62 -17.35 -2.05
N SER A 147 -21.33 -18.64 -2.22
CA SER A 147 -20.37 -19.17 -3.21
C SER A 147 -20.60 -18.68 -4.65
N GLU A 148 -21.86 -18.53 -5.08
CA GLU A 148 -22.20 -17.97 -6.39
C GLU A 148 -21.79 -16.49 -6.52
N ARG A 149 -22.13 -15.66 -5.54
CA ARG A 149 -21.77 -14.24 -5.51
C ARG A 149 -20.26 -14.04 -5.31
N LYS A 150 -19.60 -14.93 -4.57
CA LYS A 150 -18.14 -14.91 -4.39
C LYS A 150 -17.40 -15.10 -5.72
N ARG A 151 -17.88 -16.02 -6.59
CA ARG A 151 -17.31 -16.19 -7.95
C ARG A 151 -17.46 -14.93 -8.80
N GLN A 152 -18.64 -14.30 -8.76
CA GLN A 152 -18.87 -13.04 -9.46
C GLN A 152 -17.97 -11.91 -8.92
N PHE A 153 -17.81 -11.82 -7.59
CA PHE A 153 -16.93 -10.85 -6.96
C PHE A 153 -15.47 -11.00 -7.43
N VAL A 154 -14.94 -12.23 -7.43
CA VAL A 154 -13.57 -12.51 -7.91
C VAL A 154 -13.41 -12.10 -9.38
N ALA A 155 -14.36 -12.47 -10.25
CA ALA A 155 -14.31 -12.11 -11.66
C ALA A 155 -14.32 -10.58 -11.89
N ILE A 156 -15.08 -9.83 -11.08
CA ILE A 156 -15.10 -8.36 -11.13
C ILE A 156 -13.74 -7.79 -10.68
N GLN A 157 -13.15 -8.31 -9.60
CA GLN A 157 -11.85 -7.86 -9.10
C GLN A 157 -10.73 -8.11 -10.13
N GLU A 158 -10.70 -9.30 -10.73
CA GLU A 158 -9.74 -9.63 -11.80
C GLU A 158 -9.89 -8.69 -13.00
N ARG A 159 -11.14 -8.42 -13.42
CA ARG A 159 -11.41 -7.49 -14.51
C ARG A 159 -10.98 -6.08 -14.16
N LEU A 160 -11.22 -5.63 -12.93
CA LEU A 160 -10.80 -4.31 -12.46
C LEU A 160 -9.28 -4.18 -12.47
N ASN A 161 -8.56 -5.15 -11.92
CA ASN A 161 -7.09 -5.17 -11.92
C ASN A 161 -6.53 -5.14 -13.35
N TYR A 162 -7.12 -5.92 -14.26
CA TYR A 162 -6.77 -5.88 -15.67
C TYR A 162 -6.99 -4.48 -16.28
N LEU A 163 -8.15 -3.88 -16.06
CA LEU A 163 -8.49 -2.56 -16.61
C LEU A 163 -7.58 -1.45 -16.06
N VAL A 164 -7.26 -1.48 -14.77
CA VAL A 164 -6.31 -0.54 -14.14
C VAL A 164 -4.92 -0.71 -14.76
N ALA A 165 -4.44 -1.95 -14.92
CA ALA A 165 -3.14 -2.21 -15.54
C ALA A 165 -3.10 -1.74 -17.00
N GLN A 166 -4.17 -2.00 -17.77
CA GLN A 166 -4.29 -1.49 -19.14
C GLN A 166 -4.32 0.03 -19.19
N PHE A 167 -5.07 0.68 -18.29
CA PHE A 167 -5.12 2.14 -18.21
C PHE A 167 -3.74 2.74 -17.93
N LEU A 168 -3.05 2.23 -16.91
CA LEU A 168 -1.70 2.69 -16.55
C LEU A 168 -0.70 2.47 -17.68
N LYS A 169 -0.77 1.31 -18.35
CA LYS A 169 0.05 1.02 -19.53
C LYS A 169 -0.21 2.03 -20.65
N ASN A 170 -1.47 2.21 -21.01
CA ASN A 170 -1.87 3.15 -22.07
C ASN A 170 -1.44 4.59 -21.72
N ALA A 171 -1.55 5.01 -20.46
CA ALA A 171 -1.11 6.33 -20.01
C ALA A 171 0.42 6.49 -20.04
N ALA A 172 1.17 5.43 -19.75
CA ALA A 172 2.63 5.43 -19.81
C ALA A 172 3.17 5.39 -21.25
N GLU A 173 2.48 4.68 -22.16
CA GLU A 173 2.83 4.56 -23.58
C GLU A 173 2.26 5.69 -24.44
N ALA A 174 1.40 6.55 -23.88
CA ALA A 174 0.83 7.69 -24.59
C ALA A 174 1.90 8.74 -24.88
N GLU A 175 2.45 8.69 -26.08
CA GLU A 175 3.30 9.72 -26.65
C GLU A 175 2.43 10.80 -27.30
N THR A 176 1.95 11.75 -26.49
CA THR A 176 1.30 12.96 -27.02
C THR A 176 2.34 14.06 -27.11
N SER A 177 2.55 14.59 -28.30
CA SER A 177 3.50 15.67 -28.52
C SER A 177 3.05 16.60 -29.62
N GLU A 178 3.48 17.86 -29.51
CA GLU A 178 3.17 18.91 -30.47
C GLU A 178 4.40 19.78 -30.74
N TRP A 179 4.47 20.33 -31.95
CA TRP A 179 5.51 21.28 -32.36
C TRP A 179 4.99 22.71 -32.28
N LEU A 180 5.44 23.44 -31.26
CA LEU A 180 4.98 24.79 -30.96
C LEU A 180 5.98 25.85 -31.42
N THR A 181 5.46 26.98 -31.89
CA THR A 181 6.23 28.17 -32.29
C THR A 181 6.71 28.96 -31.06
N ARG A 182 7.58 29.97 -31.28
CA ARG A 182 8.08 30.81 -30.18
C ARG A 182 6.94 31.60 -29.53
N GLU A 183 5.99 32.05 -30.34
CA GLU A 183 4.84 32.84 -29.97
C GLU A 183 3.83 32.02 -29.14
N GLU A 184 3.61 30.75 -29.49
CA GLU A 184 2.75 29.83 -28.71
C GLU A 184 3.35 29.47 -27.35
N LEU A 185 4.66 29.67 -27.18
CA LEU A 185 5.42 29.45 -25.95
C LEU A 185 5.75 30.76 -25.21
N ASP A 186 4.98 31.82 -25.47
CA ASP A 186 5.13 33.08 -24.75
C ASP A 186 4.87 32.89 -23.24
N GLY A 187 5.69 33.53 -22.40
CA GLY A 187 5.68 33.37 -20.95
C GLY A 187 6.57 32.24 -20.39
N LEU A 188 7.11 31.34 -21.22
CA LEU A 188 8.13 30.38 -20.76
C LEU A 188 9.52 31.05 -20.62
N PRO A 189 10.22 30.84 -19.49
CA PRO A 189 11.60 31.31 -19.32
C PRO A 189 12.53 30.76 -20.41
N ASN A 190 13.50 31.57 -20.84
CA ASN A 190 14.48 31.16 -21.85
C ASN A 190 15.29 29.92 -21.44
N GLU A 191 15.53 29.74 -20.13
CA GLU A 191 16.19 28.54 -19.58
C GLU A 191 15.40 27.26 -19.89
N THR A 192 14.07 27.30 -19.76
CA THR A 192 13.20 26.17 -20.08
C THR A 192 13.22 25.87 -21.59
N LEU A 193 13.16 26.91 -22.43
CA LEU A 193 13.17 26.76 -23.89
C LEU A 193 14.48 26.21 -24.42
N ASN A 194 15.62 26.58 -23.82
CA ASN A 194 16.93 26.06 -24.18
C ASN A 194 17.07 24.55 -23.87
N GLY A 195 16.30 24.03 -22.91
CA GLY A 195 16.23 22.61 -22.60
C GLY A 195 15.28 21.81 -23.47
N MET A 196 14.45 22.46 -24.29
CA MET A 196 13.50 21.80 -25.19
C MET A 196 14.17 21.40 -26.51
N VAL A 197 13.69 20.31 -27.12
CA VAL A 197 14.19 19.85 -28.42
C VAL A 197 13.70 20.79 -29.52
N GLN A 198 14.63 21.33 -30.32
CA GLN A 198 14.30 22.20 -31.44
C GLN A 198 14.16 21.42 -32.75
N GLY A 199 13.17 21.78 -33.55
CA GLY A 199 12.85 21.10 -34.80
C GLY A 199 13.83 21.45 -35.92
N VAL A 200 14.01 20.50 -36.84
CA VAL A 200 14.83 20.65 -38.06
C VAL A 200 13.94 20.50 -39.31
N GLY A 201 14.39 21.04 -40.43
CA GLY A 201 13.65 20.96 -41.71
C GLY A 201 12.29 21.65 -41.64
N LEU A 202 11.21 20.89 -41.85
CA LEU A 202 9.83 21.39 -41.85
C LEU A 202 9.37 21.96 -40.49
N TYR A 203 10.08 21.63 -39.40
CA TYR A 203 9.80 22.12 -38.04
C TYR A 203 10.83 23.15 -37.56
N ALA A 204 11.60 23.76 -38.47
CA ALA A 204 12.54 24.82 -38.12
C ALA A 204 11.82 25.94 -37.35
N GLN A 205 12.48 26.45 -36.30
CA GLN A 205 11.93 27.46 -35.38
C GLN A 205 10.72 27.00 -34.55
N ARG A 206 10.53 25.69 -34.40
CA ARG A 206 9.56 25.11 -33.46
C ARG A 206 10.25 24.29 -32.37
N TRP A 207 9.61 24.19 -31.23
CA TRP A 207 10.05 23.39 -30.08
C TRP A 207 9.09 22.23 -29.85
N TYR A 208 9.67 21.08 -29.53
CA TYR A 208 8.94 19.85 -29.23
C TYR A 208 8.40 19.90 -27.80
N ALA A 209 7.09 19.95 -27.65
CA ALA A 209 6.41 19.85 -26.38
C ALA A 209 5.87 18.42 -26.20
N ALA A 210 6.58 17.60 -25.43
CA ALA A 210 6.07 16.30 -24.99
C ALA A 210 5.12 16.50 -23.81
N MET A 211 3.91 15.96 -23.92
CA MET A 211 2.91 15.96 -22.86
C MET A 211 2.62 14.51 -22.43
N PRO A 212 3.52 13.87 -21.65
CA PRO A 212 3.26 12.53 -21.15
C PRO A 212 2.04 12.58 -20.24
N LEU A 213 1.05 11.70 -20.47
CA LEU A 213 -0.22 11.71 -19.75
C LEU A 213 -0.05 11.50 -18.23
N HIS A 214 1.07 10.93 -17.78
CA HIS A 214 1.38 10.78 -16.35
C HIS A 214 1.44 12.11 -15.59
N SER A 215 1.70 13.24 -16.26
CA SER A 215 1.79 14.57 -15.59
C SER A 215 0.43 15.27 -15.51
N LEU A 216 -0.62 14.68 -16.08
CA LEU A 216 -1.99 15.21 -16.08
C LEU A 216 -2.91 14.51 -15.05
N VAL A 217 -2.48 13.40 -14.47
CA VAL A 217 -3.21 12.71 -13.40
C VAL A 217 -2.70 13.21 -12.05
N VAL A 218 -3.29 14.29 -11.54
CA VAL A 218 -3.10 14.82 -10.18
C VAL A 218 -4.29 14.40 -9.32
#